data_AF-A0A839QD87-F1
#
_entry.id   AF-A0A839QD87-F1
#
_cell.length_a   1.000
_cell.length_b   1.000
_cell.length_c   1.000
_cell.angle_alpha   90.00
_cell.angle_beta   90.00
_cell.angle_gamma   90.00
#
_symmetry.space_group_name_H-M   'P 1'
#
loop_
_entity.id
_entity.type
_entity.pdbx_description
1 polymer ?
#
loop_
_entity_poly.entity_id
_entity_poly.type
_entity_poly.pdbx_seq_one_letter_code
_entity_poly.pdbx_strand_id
1 'polypeptide(L)'
;MGTKNNMTEQWIDAFILELRLSDVGGRAIGDAVAQVREFLADSGQEPTEAFGEPRDHVSRLGLPAGDGSSGIMSIVMAAGLSTLALTVYIPAIGAFISGELVEFAAAQLALLSIPVLAIVLLPLYFTTLVRHRWALISIVAITIGSAMTAGFLGRSAAGTEWLVLDAGPLALAMAALLLIGAVWSFVELRRTPADHIVEPLSRQPASRKSPWVDLLPSVLFIAVAAVATLVVWLVN
;
A
#
# COMPACT_ATOMS: atom_id res chain seq x y z
N MET A 1 35.40 -1.06 -15.21
CA MET A 1 34.17 -0.69 -15.95
C MET A 1 32.88 -0.94 -15.15
N GLY A 2 32.71 -2.07 -14.43
CA GLY A 2 31.42 -2.44 -13.83
C GLY A 2 30.93 -1.66 -12.59
N THR A 3 31.82 -1.01 -11.83
CA THR A 3 31.44 -0.26 -10.61
C THR A 3 30.85 1.12 -10.89
N LYS A 4 31.37 1.83 -11.90
CA LYS A 4 30.84 3.15 -12.31
C LYS A 4 29.40 3.06 -12.79
N ASN A 5 29.10 2.09 -13.66
CA ASN A 5 27.72 1.88 -14.14
C ASN A 5 26.75 1.57 -12.98
N ASN A 6 27.19 0.84 -11.96
CA ASN A 6 26.33 0.54 -10.81
C ASN A 6 26.02 1.79 -9.98
N MET A 7 27.01 2.67 -9.75
CA MET A 7 26.79 3.93 -9.03
C MET A 7 25.87 4.88 -9.80
N THR A 8 26.02 4.94 -11.14
CA THR A 8 25.13 5.72 -12.00
C THR A 8 23.69 5.22 -11.93
N GLU A 9 23.46 3.92 -12.03
CA GLU A 9 22.10 3.38 -11.93
C GLU A 9 21.50 3.60 -10.53
N GLN A 10 22.27 3.40 -9.46
CA GLN A 10 21.80 3.69 -8.09
C GLN A 10 21.41 5.17 -7.91
N TRP A 11 22.19 6.09 -8.47
CA TRP A 11 21.88 7.51 -8.42
C TRP A 11 20.61 7.83 -9.23
N ILE A 12 20.45 7.25 -10.42
CA ILE A 12 19.26 7.45 -11.26
C ILE A 12 18.01 6.87 -10.60
N ASP A 13 18.10 5.70 -9.97
CA ASP A 13 17.01 5.11 -9.19
C ASP A 13 16.60 6.03 -8.03
N ALA A 14 17.57 6.58 -7.30
CA ALA A 14 17.31 7.54 -6.24
C ALA A 14 16.70 8.86 -6.77
N PHE A 15 17.16 9.34 -7.93
CA PHE A 15 16.62 10.53 -8.59
C PHE A 15 15.16 10.32 -9.04
N ILE A 16 14.86 9.18 -9.66
CA ILE A 16 13.49 8.77 -10.02
C ILE A 16 12.61 8.71 -8.77
N LEU A 17 13.11 8.13 -7.68
CA LEU A 17 12.37 8.04 -6.43
C LEU A 17 12.04 9.43 -5.87
N GLU A 18 13.02 10.35 -5.83
CA GLU A 18 12.80 11.71 -5.32
C GLU A 18 11.84 12.53 -6.22
N LEU A 19 11.90 12.34 -7.55
CA LEU A 19 10.91 12.91 -8.46
C LEU A 19 9.49 12.38 -8.22
N ARG A 20 9.35 11.06 -8.00
CA ARG A 20 8.04 10.46 -7.66
C ARG A 20 7.53 10.90 -6.30
N LEU A 21 8.40 11.07 -5.30
CA LEU A 21 8.04 11.63 -4.00
C LEU A 21 7.60 13.09 -4.09
N SER A 22 8.09 13.82 -5.09
CA SER A 22 7.70 15.20 -5.40
C SER A 22 6.48 15.29 -6.31
N ASP A 23 5.81 14.16 -6.55
CA ASP A 23 4.62 14.04 -7.40
C ASP A 23 4.83 14.46 -8.86
N VAL A 24 6.05 14.32 -9.39
CA VAL A 24 6.31 14.66 -10.80
C VAL A 24 5.71 13.60 -11.71
N GLY A 25 4.94 14.02 -12.73
CA GLY A 25 4.34 13.09 -13.69
C GLY A 25 5.38 12.30 -14.50
N GLY A 26 5.08 11.04 -14.79
CA GLY A 26 5.99 10.04 -15.37
C GLY A 26 6.60 10.44 -16.71
N ARG A 27 5.91 11.24 -17.52
CA ARG A 27 6.50 11.84 -18.73
C ARG A 27 7.62 12.81 -18.39
N ALA A 28 7.39 13.73 -17.45
CA ALA A 28 8.42 14.69 -17.02
C ALA A 28 9.58 13.99 -16.29
N ILE A 29 9.31 12.91 -15.56
CA ILE A 29 10.37 12.03 -15.03
C ILE A 29 11.20 11.42 -16.16
N GLY A 30 10.54 10.87 -17.18
CA GLY A 30 11.22 10.26 -18.33
C GLY A 30 12.10 11.25 -19.09
N ASP A 31 11.59 12.45 -19.35
CA ASP A 31 12.32 13.55 -19.99
C ASP A 31 13.55 13.96 -19.15
N ALA A 32 13.38 14.14 -17.84
CA ALA A 32 14.47 14.50 -16.94
C ALA A 32 15.56 13.41 -16.85
N VAL A 33 15.16 12.15 -16.75
CA VAL A 33 16.10 11.01 -16.69
C VAL A 33 16.86 10.88 -18.02
N ALA A 34 16.19 11.06 -19.16
CA ALA A 34 16.83 11.02 -20.46
C ALA A 34 17.91 12.11 -20.60
N GLN A 35 17.59 13.34 -20.18
CA GLN A 35 18.52 14.46 -20.20
C GLN A 35 19.75 14.20 -19.33
N VAL A 36 19.56 13.64 -18.13
CA VAL A 36 20.68 13.28 -17.25
C VAL A 36 21.53 12.17 -17.88
N ARG A 37 20.91 11.12 -18.44
CA ARG A 37 21.64 10.02 -19.09
C ARG A 37 22.44 10.49 -20.29
N GLU A 38 21.87 11.37 -21.11
CA GLU A 38 22.54 11.98 -22.26
C GLU A 38 23.75 12.82 -21.82
N PHE A 39 23.57 13.67 -20.80
CA PHE A 39 24.67 14.47 -20.26
C PHE A 39 25.81 13.60 -19.69
N LEU A 40 25.49 12.53 -18.96
CA LEU A 40 26.51 11.64 -18.40
C LEU A 40 27.23 10.85 -19.51
N ALA A 41 26.51 10.47 -20.57
CA ALA A 41 27.11 9.82 -21.73
C ALA A 41 28.09 10.75 -22.48
N ASP A 42 27.73 12.03 -22.65
CA ASP A 42 28.55 13.02 -23.35
C ASP A 42 29.73 13.53 -22.51
N SER A 43 29.50 13.76 -21.22
CA SER A 43 30.52 14.32 -20.31
C SER A 43 31.47 13.25 -19.73
N GLY A 44 31.01 12.01 -19.61
CA GLY A 44 31.74 10.94 -18.93
C GLY A 44 31.96 11.17 -17.42
N GLN A 45 31.30 12.17 -16.82
CA GLN A 45 31.43 12.51 -15.40
C GLN A 45 30.61 11.56 -14.52
N GLU A 46 30.96 11.49 -13.22
CA GLU A 46 30.12 10.81 -12.24
C GLU A 46 28.88 11.64 -11.91
N PRO A 47 27.71 11.01 -11.68
CA PRO A 47 26.46 11.73 -11.41
C PRO A 47 26.52 12.65 -10.19
N THR A 48 27.19 12.21 -9.12
CA THR A 48 27.35 12.99 -7.89
C THR A 48 28.25 14.19 -8.08
N GLU A 49 29.21 14.14 -9.01
CA GLU A 49 30.09 15.27 -9.35
C GLU A 49 29.35 16.29 -10.23
N ALA A 50 28.57 15.81 -11.19
CA ALA A 50 27.85 16.67 -12.14
C ALA A 50 26.59 17.32 -11.53
N PHE A 51 25.81 16.54 -10.77
CA PHE A 51 24.47 16.94 -10.32
C PHE A 51 24.34 17.04 -8.79
N GLY A 52 25.30 16.49 -8.04
CA GLY A 52 25.24 16.41 -6.58
C GLY A 52 24.31 15.31 -6.08
N GLU A 53 23.73 15.51 -4.89
CA GLU A 53 22.75 14.59 -4.32
C GLU A 53 21.43 14.64 -5.12
N PRO A 54 20.79 13.49 -5.41
CA PRO A 54 19.56 13.43 -6.20
C PRO A 54 18.45 14.34 -5.66
N ARG A 55 18.27 14.37 -4.33
CA ARG A 55 17.24 15.18 -3.66
C ARG A 55 17.44 16.68 -3.86
N ASP A 56 18.69 17.12 -3.76
CA ASP A 56 19.04 18.53 -3.96
C ASP A 56 18.86 18.92 -5.42
N HIS A 57 19.18 18.01 -6.33
CA HIS A 57 18.98 18.23 -7.76
C HIS A 57 17.50 18.36 -8.12
N VAL A 58 16.63 17.48 -7.62
CA VAL A 58 15.16 17.58 -7.80
C VAL A 58 14.63 18.91 -7.27
N SER A 59 15.08 19.33 -6.08
CA SER A 59 14.66 20.59 -5.47
C SER A 59 15.07 21.81 -6.31
N ARG A 60 16.21 21.75 -7.00
CA ARG A 60 16.68 22.80 -7.92
C ARG A 60 15.94 22.80 -9.26
N LEU A 61 15.54 21.61 -9.74
CA LEU A 61 14.80 21.43 -10.98
C LEU A 61 13.44 22.12 -10.95
N GLY A 62 12.80 22.19 -9.76
CA GLY A 62 11.57 22.96 -9.56
C GLY A 62 10.42 22.51 -10.48
N LEU A 63 10.41 21.23 -10.87
CA LEU A 63 9.38 20.69 -11.74
C LEU A 63 8.00 20.80 -11.07
N PRO A 64 6.96 21.15 -11.83
CA PRO A 64 5.62 21.23 -11.27
C PRO A 64 5.18 19.86 -10.75
N ALA A 65 4.66 19.83 -9.53
CA ALA A 65 3.94 18.67 -9.02
C ALA A 65 2.74 18.40 -9.93
N GLY A 66 2.65 17.17 -10.40
CA GLY A 66 1.46 16.63 -11.04
C GLY A 66 0.38 16.32 -10.02
N ASP A 67 -0.64 15.58 -10.47
CA ASP A 67 -1.81 15.15 -9.71
C ASP A 67 -1.72 13.70 -9.20
N GLY A 68 -0.55 13.05 -9.31
CA GLY A 68 -0.36 11.61 -9.15
C GLY A 68 -0.27 11.08 -7.70
N SER A 69 0.20 11.88 -6.73
CA SER A 69 0.49 11.45 -5.36
C SER A 69 -0.78 11.24 -4.54
N SER A 70 -1.83 11.98 -4.89
CA SER A 70 -3.18 11.80 -4.37
C SER A 70 -3.67 10.37 -4.55
N GLY A 71 -3.40 9.77 -5.73
CA GLY A 71 -3.86 8.42 -6.06
C GLY A 71 -3.21 7.34 -5.20
N ILE A 72 -1.90 7.43 -4.96
CA ILE A 72 -1.17 6.43 -4.17
C ILE A 72 -1.65 6.43 -2.71
N MET A 73 -1.80 7.61 -2.10
CA MET A 73 -2.31 7.71 -0.73
C MET A 73 -3.73 7.17 -0.62
N SER A 74 -4.58 7.48 -1.60
CA SER A 74 -5.97 6.99 -1.69
C SER A 74 -6.02 5.45 -1.78
N ILE A 75 -5.16 4.84 -2.61
CA ILE A 75 -5.02 3.38 -2.74
C ILE A 75 -4.56 2.75 -1.41
N VAL A 76 -3.54 3.33 -0.76
CA VAL A 76 -3.02 2.80 0.51
C VAL A 76 -4.06 2.91 1.63
N MET A 77 -4.82 4.01 1.66
CA MET A 77 -5.94 4.20 2.59
C MET A 77 -7.04 3.17 2.39
N ALA A 78 -7.46 2.94 1.14
CA ALA A 78 -8.47 1.96 0.81
C ALA A 78 -8.02 0.52 1.16
N ALA A 79 -6.74 0.19 0.94
CA ALA A 79 -6.15 -1.08 1.36
C ALA A 79 -6.09 -1.22 2.90
N GLY A 80 -5.73 -0.15 3.59
CA GLY A 80 -5.74 -0.08 5.05
C GLY A 80 -7.14 -0.33 5.62
N LEU A 81 -8.13 0.41 5.13
CA LEU A 81 -9.54 0.27 5.52
C LEU A 81 -10.04 -1.17 5.29
N SER A 82 -9.72 -1.76 4.14
CA SER A 82 -10.10 -3.14 3.82
C SER A 82 -9.45 -4.14 4.77
N THR A 83 -8.18 -3.91 5.14
CA THR A 83 -7.47 -4.77 6.10
C THR A 83 -8.11 -4.72 7.49
N LEU A 84 -8.51 -3.54 7.95
CA LEU A 84 -9.25 -3.39 9.21
C LEU A 84 -10.58 -4.11 9.19
N ALA A 85 -11.37 -3.87 8.14
CA ALA A 85 -12.68 -4.49 7.99
C ALA A 85 -12.56 -6.01 7.97
N LEU A 86 -11.56 -6.56 7.27
CA LEU A 86 -11.30 -8.01 7.24
C LEU A 86 -10.98 -8.56 8.64
N THR A 87 -10.17 -7.84 9.40
CA THR A 87 -9.72 -8.29 10.73
C THR A 87 -10.88 -8.41 11.71
N VAL A 88 -11.86 -7.49 11.65
CA VAL A 88 -13.06 -7.53 12.50
C VAL A 88 -14.13 -8.46 11.93
N TYR A 89 -14.20 -8.61 10.60
CA TYR A 89 -15.16 -9.48 9.94
C TYR A 89 -14.99 -10.96 10.30
N ILE A 90 -13.75 -11.47 10.35
CA ILE A 90 -13.45 -12.88 10.62
C ILE A 90 -14.06 -13.38 11.95
N PRO A 91 -13.83 -12.73 13.11
CA PRO A 91 -14.48 -13.16 14.35
C PRO A 91 -15.99 -12.90 14.34
N ALA A 92 -16.45 -11.82 13.71
CA ALA A 92 -17.88 -11.48 13.66
C ALA A 92 -18.70 -12.51 12.86
N ILE A 93 -18.20 -12.98 11.72
CA ILE A 93 -18.90 -13.99 10.92
C ILE A 93 -18.91 -15.36 11.61
N GLY A 94 -17.84 -15.70 12.34
CA GLY A 94 -17.78 -16.92 13.15
C GLY A 94 -18.84 -16.92 14.25
N ALA A 95 -18.91 -15.84 15.03
CA ALA A 95 -19.93 -15.68 16.08
C ALA A 95 -21.36 -15.70 15.49
N PHE A 96 -21.56 -15.04 14.34
CA PHE A 96 -22.86 -15.04 13.66
C PHE A 96 -23.32 -16.45 13.25
N ILE A 97 -22.41 -17.28 12.71
CA ILE A 97 -22.71 -18.66 12.32
C ILE A 97 -22.99 -19.53 13.56
N SER A 98 -22.25 -19.34 14.65
CA SER A 98 -22.48 -20.03 15.93
C SER A 98 -23.76 -19.58 16.64
N GLY A 99 -24.37 -18.45 16.24
CA GLY A 99 -25.45 -17.81 16.99
C GLY A 99 -25.00 -17.18 18.31
N GLU A 100 -23.70 -16.89 18.43
CA GLU A 100 -23.07 -16.30 19.60
C GLU A 100 -22.91 -14.78 19.45
N LEU A 101 -22.76 -14.10 20.57
CA LEU A 101 -22.44 -12.67 20.59
C LEU A 101 -20.94 -12.47 20.31
N VAL A 102 -20.58 -11.32 19.72
CA VAL A 102 -19.17 -10.98 19.56
C VAL A 102 -18.70 -10.29 20.83
N GLU A 103 -17.80 -10.96 21.54
CA GLU A 103 -17.18 -10.46 22.74
C GLU A 103 -15.75 -10.00 22.43
N PHE A 104 -15.44 -8.74 22.71
CA PHE A 104 -14.09 -8.22 22.59
C PHE A 104 -13.47 -8.00 23.97
N ALA A 105 -12.36 -8.71 24.22
CA ALA A 105 -11.53 -8.48 25.40
C ALA A 105 -10.71 -7.19 25.26
N ALA A 106 -10.34 -6.57 26.39
CA ALA A 106 -9.50 -5.38 26.43
C ALA A 106 -8.19 -5.53 25.63
N ALA A 107 -7.54 -6.70 25.78
CA ALA A 107 -6.33 -7.03 25.04
C ALA A 107 -6.57 -7.10 23.53
N GLN A 108 -7.72 -7.64 23.11
CA GLN A 108 -8.08 -7.74 21.70
C GLN A 108 -8.32 -6.36 21.09
N LEU A 109 -9.00 -5.46 21.81
CA LEU A 109 -9.16 -4.07 21.38
C LEU A 109 -7.81 -3.34 21.28
N ALA A 110 -6.89 -3.58 22.22
CA ALA A 110 -5.55 -3.03 22.16
C ALA A 110 -4.79 -3.51 20.91
N LEU A 111 -4.85 -4.81 20.58
CA LEU A 111 -4.23 -5.34 19.37
C LEU A 111 -4.91 -4.82 18.09
N LEU A 112 -6.24 -4.68 18.07
CA LEU A 112 -6.98 -4.10 16.94
C LEU A 112 -6.71 -2.60 16.77
N SER A 113 -6.30 -1.89 17.81
CA SER A 113 -5.92 -0.48 17.70
C SER A 113 -4.61 -0.26 16.92
N ILE A 114 -3.71 -1.26 16.89
CA ILE A 114 -2.43 -1.20 16.17
C ILE A 114 -2.62 -0.98 14.66
N PRO A 115 -3.39 -1.80 13.92
CA PRO A 115 -3.61 -1.57 12.50
C PRO A 115 -4.34 -0.24 12.24
N VAL A 116 -5.25 0.17 13.12
CA VAL A 116 -5.96 1.46 13.00
C VAL A 116 -4.96 2.61 13.09
N LEU A 117 -4.10 2.57 14.12
CA LEU A 117 -3.08 3.57 14.32
C LEU A 117 -2.06 3.58 13.17
N ALA A 118 -1.67 2.42 12.65
CA ALA A 118 -0.80 2.31 11.49
C ALA A 118 -1.41 3.04 10.27
N ILE A 119 -2.70 2.87 10.01
CA ILE A 119 -3.40 3.52 8.89
C ILE A 119 -3.52 5.03 9.10
N VAL A 120 -3.85 5.47 10.32
CA VAL A 120 -3.98 6.90 10.66
C VAL A 120 -2.63 7.62 10.60
N LEU A 121 -1.54 6.95 11.02
CA LEU A 121 -0.20 7.53 10.98
C LEU A 121 0.42 7.46 9.59
N LEU A 122 -0.08 6.60 8.69
CA LEU A 122 0.52 6.39 7.38
C LEU A 122 0.65 7.69 6.57
N PRO A 123 -0.36 8.58 6.46
CA PRO A 123 -0.21 9.85 5.73
C PRO A 123 0.85 10.76 6.29
N LEU A 124 0.99 10.78 7.62
CA LEU A 124 1.91 11.65 8.33
C LEU A 124 3.36 11.20 8.14
N TYR A 125 3.59 9.89 8.02
CA TYR A 125 4.93 9.30 7.95
C TYR A 125 5.25 8.63 6.60
N PHE A 126 4.38 8.77 5.59
CA PHE A 126 4.50 8.07 4.30
C PHE A 126 5.87 8.28 3.64
N THR A 127 6.31 9.54 3.54
CA THR A 127 7.60 9.90 2.93
C THR A 127 8.78 9.31 3.67
N THR A 128 8.67 9.14 5.00
CA THR A 128 9.72 8.53 5.83
C THR A 128 9.70 7.00 5.73
N LEU A 129 8.51 6.41 5.69
CA LEU A 129 8.30 4.96 5.54
C LEU A 129 8.83 4.44 4.22
N VAL A 130 8.54 5.13 3.11
CA VAL A 130 9.00 4.72 1.78
C VAL A 130 10.53 4.79 1.67
N ARG A 131 11.15 5.76 2.35
CA ARG A 131 12.62 5.86 2.45
C ARG A 131 13.24 4.69 3.24
N HIS A 132 12.51 4.12 4.19
CA HIS A 132 12.97 3.02 5.03
C HIS A 132 12.18 1.74 4.74
N ARG A 133 12.55 1.02 3.67
CA ARG A 133 11.92 -0.27 3.29
C ARG A 133 11.74 -1.26 4.44
N TRP A 134 12.70 -1.31 5.37
CA TRP A 134 12.63 -2.16 6.55
C TRP A 134 11.54 -1.71 7.54
N ALA A 135 11.38 -0.40 7.74
CA ALA A 135 10.31 0.13 8.58
C ALA A 135 8.93 -0.19 8.00
N LEU A 136 8.77 -0.10 6.68
CA LEU A 136 7.52 -0.47 6.00
C LEU A 136 7.22 -1.97 6.16
N ILE A 137 8.21 -2.84 5.94
CA ILE A 137 8.06 -4.29 6.16
C ILE A 137 7.70 -4.58 7.62
N SER A 138 8.38 -3.95 8.58
CA SER A 138 8.10 -4.13 10.01
C SER A 138 6.68 -3.69 10.37
N ILE A 139 6.20 -2.54 9.86
CA ILE A 139 4.84 -2.06 10.14
C ILE A 139 3.80 -3.02 9.57
N VAL A 140 3.98 -3.49 8.33
CA VAL A 140 3.08 -4.48 7.72
C VAL A 140 3.09 -5.79 8.52
N ALA A 141 4.27 -6.29 8.90
CA ALA A 141 4.40 -7.51 9.69
C ALA A 141 3.75 -7.38 11.07
N ILE A 142 3.93 -6.24 11.75
CA ILE A 142 3.31 -5.95 13.06
C ILE A 142 1.79 -5.85 12.92
N THR A 143 1.30 -5.21 11.87
CA THR A 143 -0.14 -5.06 11.57
C THR A 143 -0.79 -6.42 11.37
N ILE A 144 -0.21 -7.26 10.49
CA ILE A 144 -0.69 -8.62 10.22
C ILE A 144 -0.58 -9.49 11.47
N GLY A 145 0.58 -9.47 12.14
CA GLY A 145 0.82 -10.24 13.35
C GLY A 145 -0.15 -9.90 14.47
N SER A 146 -0.43 -8.61 14.67
CA SER A 146 -1.43 -8.14 15.64
C SER A 146 -2.83 -8.62 15.28
N ALA A 147 -3.24 -8.48 14.02
CA ALA A 147 -4.54 -8.93 13.53
C ALA A 147 -4.74 -10.44 13.73
N MET A 148 -3.73 -11.25 13.38
CA MET A 148 -3.78 -12.71 13.57
C MET A 148 -3.83 -13.10 15.05
N THR A 149 -3.03 -12.43 15.87
CA THR A 149 -2.96 -12.69 17.32
C THR A 149 -4.28 -12.30 18.00
N ALA A 150 -4.90 -11.18 17.60
CA ALA A 150 -6.21 -10.77 18.10
C ALA A 150 -7.31 -11.80 17.79
N GLY A 151 -7.32 -12.35 16.57
CA GLY A 151 -8.27 -13.41 16.19
C GLY A 151 -8.09 -14.69 16.99
N PHE A 152 -6.85 -15.04 17.36
CA PHE A 152 -6.56 -16.23 18.17
C PHE A 152 -6.94 -16.03 19.65
N LEU A 153 -6.62 -14.87 20.23
CA LEU A 153 -7.00 -14.55 21.61
C LEU A 153 -8.51 -14.47 21.82
N GLY A 154 -9.27 -13.99 20.83
CA GLY A 154 -10.72 -13.91 20.91
C GLY A 154 -11.40 -15.26 21.21
N ARG A 155 -10.83 -16.38 20.73
CA ARG A 155 -11.33 -17.73 21.07
C ARG A 155 -10.98 -18.19 22.48
N SER A 156 -9.91 -17.66 23.07
CA SER A 156 -9.37 -18.14 24.34
C SER A 156 -9.77 -17.26 25.53
N ALA A 157 -10.29 -16.05 25.29
CA ALA A 157 -10.53 -15.03 26.32
C ALA A 157 -11.99 -14.95 26.79
N ALA A 158 -12.75 -16.04 26.68
CA ALA A 158 -14.11 -16.12 27.23
C ALA A 158 -14.08 -15.79 28.75
N GLY A 159 -14.80 -14.74 29.17
CA GLY A 159 -14.98 -14.37 30.58
C GLY A 159 -14.33 -13.06 31.06
N THR A 160 -13.73 -12.24 30.18
CA THR A 160 -13.31 -10.85 30.53
C THR A 160 -13.85 -9.84 29.51
N GLU A 161 -15.18 -9.85 29.36
CA GLU A 161 -15.91 -9.12 28.34
C GLU A 161 -15.98 -7.63 28.65
N TRP A 162 -15.43 -6.78 27.78
CA TRP A 162 -15.56 -5.32 27.91
C TRP A 162 -16.56 -4.73 26.92
N LEU A 163 -16.72 -5.35 25.75
CA LEU A 163 -17.64 -4.92 24.71
C LEU A 163 -18.36 -6.14 24.11
N VAL A 164 -19.69 -6.13 24.19
CA VAL A 164 -20.56 -7.17 23.64
C VAL A 164 -21.38 -6.55 22.51
N LEU A 165 -21.27 -7.11 21.31
CA LEU A 165 -21.98 -6.63 20.12
C LEU A 165 -22.73 -7.79 19.48
N ASP A 166 -23.88 -7.47 18.88
CA ASP A 166 -24.62 -8.42 18.04
C ASP A 166 -23.79 -8.74 16.79
N ALA A 167 -23.53 -10.04 16.58
CA ALA A 167 -22.67 -10.53 15.52
C ALA A 167 -23.23 -10.23 14.13
N GLY A 168 -24.55 -10.25 13.95
CA GLY A 168 -25.20 -10.07 12.66
C GLY A 168 -24.97 -8.67 12.07
N PRO A 169 -25.39 -7.60 12.76
CA PRO A 169 -25.16 -6.23 12.32
C PRO A 169 -23.68 -5.91 12.13
N LEU A 170 -22.80 -6.42 13.01
CA LEU A 170 -21.36 -6.16 12.94
C LEU A 170 -20.72 -6.84 11.71
N ALA A 171 -21.02 -8.11 11.47
CA ALA A 171 -20.52 -8.84 10.30
C ALA A 171 -21.00 -8.18 9.00
N LEU A 172 -22.26 -7.75 8.94
CA LEU A 172 -22.81 -7.05 7.79
C LEU A 172 -22.13 -5.69 7.56
N ALA A 173 -21.91 -4.91 8.63
CA ALA A 173 -21.23 -3.62 8.53
C ALA A 173 -19.78 -3.76 8.04
N MET A 174 -19.04 -4.76 8.55
CA MET A 174 -17.67 -5.01 8.11
C MET A 174 -17.60 -5.55 6.68
N ALA A 175 -18.54 -6.41 6.28
CA ALA A 175 -18.66 -6.85 4.88
C ALA A 175 -18.95 -5.68 3.94
N ALA A 176 -19.82 -4.74 4.33
CA ALA A 176 -20.07 -3.53 3.57
C ALA A 176 -18.81 -2.66 3.46
N LEU A 177 -18.06 -2.48 4.55
CA LEU A 177 -16.78 -1.74 4.53
C LEU A 177 -15.73 -2.40 3.62
N LEU A 178 -15.64 -3.73 3.61
CA LEU A 178 -14.77 -4.46 2.68
C LEU A 178 -15.13 -4.18 1.23
N LEU A 179 -16.43 -4.22 0.91
CA LEU A 179 -16.90 -3.91 -0.44
C LEU A 179 -16.63 -2.46 -0.82
N ILE A 180 -16.87 -1.51 0.09
CA ILE A 180 -16.58 -0.09 -0.13
C ILE A 180 -15.08 0.11 -0.37
N GLY A 181 -14.21 -0.47 0.45
CA GLY A 181 -12.75 -0.38 0.30
C GLY A 181 -12.25 -1.00 -1.01
N ALA A 182 -12.82 -2.13 -1.42
CA ALA A 182 -12.50 -2.78 -2.69
C ALA A 182 -12.94 -1.93 -3.90
N VAL A 183 -14.17 -1.40 -3.87
CA VAL A 183 -14.69 -0.52 -4.93
C VAL A 183 -13.92 0.78 -4.99
N TRP A 184 -13.58 1.39 -3.85
CA TRP A 184 -12.74 2.58 -3.79
C TRP A 184 -11.38 2.30 -4.43
N SER A 185 -10.69 1.24 -4.01
CA SER A 185 -9.39 0.84 -4.59
C SER A 185 -9.49 0.67 -6.11
N PHE A 186 -10.55 0.03 -6.60
CA PHE A 186 -10.80 -0.17 -8.02
C PHE A 186 -11.08 1.13 -8.79
N VAL A 187 -11.88 2.03 -8.22
CA VAL A 187 -12.17 3.35 -8.82
C VAL A 187 -10.91 4.18 -8.89
N GLU A 188 -10.09 4.18 -7.83
CA GLU A 188 -8.83 4.91 -7.79
C GLU A 188 -7.84 4.38 -8.84
N LEU A 189 -7.71 3.05 -8.95
CA LEU A 189 -6.88 2.42 -9.98
C LEU A 189 -7.28 2.80 -11.41
N ARG A 190 -8.57 3.08 -11.64
CA ARG A 190 -9.07 3.56 -12.93
C ARG A 190 -8.91 5.06 -13.13
N ARG A 191 -8.91 5.84 -12.04
CA ARG A 191 -8.75 7.30 -12.07
C ARG A 191 -7.30 7.72 -12.23
N THR A 192 -6.36 6.95 -11.68
CA THR A 192 -4.94 7.15 -11.86
C THR A 192 -4.48 6.30 -13.05
N PRO A 193 -4.43 6.84 -14.30
CA PRO A 193 -3.80 6.12 -15.39
C PRO A 193 -2.37 5.78 -14.94
N ALA A 194 -1.94 4.54 -15.18
CA ALA A 194 -0.62 4.08 -14.77
C ALA A 194 0.44 5.07 -15.26
N ASP A 195 0.94 5.90 -14.35
CA ASP A 195 1.88 6.96 -14.66
C ASP A 195 3.27 6.34 -14.81
N HIS A 196 3.40 5.67 -15.95
CA HIS A 196 4.60 4.98 -16.38
C HIS A 196 5.63 6.04 -16.70
N ILE A 197 6.86 5.80 -16.24
CA ILE A 197 7.99 6.59 -16.72
C ILE A 197 8.17 6.17 -18.17
N VAL A 198 7.77 7.05 -19.09
CA VAL A 198 7.94 6.82 -20.53
C VAL A 198 9.33 7.32 -20.87
N GLU A 199 10.26 6.41 -21.15
CA GLU A 199 11.55 6.80 -21.70
C GLU A 199 11.34 7.42 -23.10
N PRO A 200 11.71 8.70 -23.32
CA PRO A 200 11.44 9.41 -24.57
C PRO A 200 12.08 8.76 -25.80
N LEU A 201 13.19 8.03 -25.60
CA LEU A 201 14.01 7.44 -26.65
C LEU A 201 13.73 5.94 -26.87
N SER A 202 12.94 5.29 -26.00
CA SER A 202 12.56 3.90 -26.21
C SER A 202 11.21 3.83 -26.94
N ARG A 203 11.21 3.39 -28.20
CA ARG A 203 9.99 2.86 -28.83
C ARG A 203 9.68 1.51 -28.19
N GLN A 204 9.22 1.49 -26.94
CA GLN A 204 8.61 0.29 -26.42
C GLN A 204 7.24 0.13 -27.08
N PRO A 205 6.92 -1.04 -27.69
CA PRO A 205 5.56 -1.33 -28.10
C PRO A 205 4.69 -1.19 -26.86
N ALA A 206 3.61 -0.42 -26.93
CA ALA A 206 2.69 -0.19 -25.81
C ALA A 206 2.42 -1.55 -25.15
N SER A 207 3.03 -1.80 -23.97
CA SER A 207 2.83 -3.06 -23.29
C SER A 207 1.37 -3.01 -22.85
N ARG A 208 0.52 -3.71 -23.61
CA ARG A 208 -0.90 -3.83 -23.33
C ARG A 208 -1.01 -4.74 -22.12
N LYS A 209 -0.65 -4.23 -20.94
CA LYS A 209 -0.79 -4.97 -19.69
C LYS A 209 -2.26 -5.36 -19.60
N SER A 210 -2.46 -6.67 -19.47
CA SER A 210 -3.78 -7.25 -19.40
C SER A 210 -4.53 -6.59 -18.23
N PRO A 211 -5.76 -6.07 -18.43
CA PRO A 211 -6.54 -5.44 -17.36
C PRO A 211 -6.74 -6.39 -16.17
N TRP A 212 -6.57 -7.70 -16.38
CA TRP A 212 -6.61 -8.72 -15.34
C TRP A 212 -5.48 -8.62 -14.30
N VAL A 213 -4.31 -8.09 -14.66
CA VAL A 213 -3.18 -7.93 -13.73
C VAL A 213 -3.44 -6.77 -12.76
N ASP A 214 -4.10 -5.70 -13.22
CA ASP A 214 -4.48 -4.57 -12.39
C ASP A 214 -5.64 -4.92 -11.44
N LEU A 215 -6.46 -5.91 -11.80
CA LEU A 215 -7.55 -6.43 -10.97
C LEU A 215 -7.08 -7.39 -9.87
N LEU A 216 -5.86 -7.93 -10.00
CA LEU A 216 -5.36 -8.99 -9.13
C LEU A 216 -5.38 -8.62 -7.65
N PRO A 217 -4.94 -7.42 -7.21
CA PRO A 217 -4.95 -7.04 -5.80
C PRO A 217 -6.38 -6.92 -5.24
N SER A 218 -7.29 -6.31 -5.99
CA SER A 218 -8.68 -6.10 -5.57
C SER A 218 -9.46 -7.42 -5.50
N VAL A 219 -9.23 -8.33 -6.44
CA VAL A 219 -9.82 -9.68 -6.45
C VAL A 219 -9.24 -10.54 -5.33
N LEU A 220 -7.95 -10.36 -4.99
CA LEU A 220 -7.31 -11.09 -3.89
C LEU A 220 -8.02 -10.85 -2.55
N PHE A 221 -8.38 -9.61 -2.22
CA PHE A 221 -9.08 -9.31 -0.97
C PHE A 221 -10.47 -9.96 -0.90
N ILE A 222 -11.23 -9.91 -1.99
CA ILE A 222 -12.54 -10.55 -2.08
C ILE A 222 -12.41 -12.08 -1.98
N ALA A 223 -11.42 -12.65 -2.66
CA ALA A 223 -11.13 -14.07 -2.62
C ALA A 223 -10.71 -14.53 -1.22
N VAL A 224 -9.85 -13.76 -0.53
CA VAL A 224 -9.44 -14.04 0.85
C VAL A 224 -10.64 -13.97 1.79
N ALA A 225 -11.52 -12.97 1.65
CA ALA A 225 -12.74 -12.89 2.45
C ALA A 225 -13.66 -14.11 2.21
N ALA A 226 -13.88 -14.49 0.94
CA ALA A 226 -14.70 -15.65 0.59
C ALA A 226 -14.12 -16.97 1.10
N VAL A 227 -12.80 -17.16 0.99
CA VAL A 227 -12.10 -18.33 1.53
C VAL A 227 -12.20 -18.35 3.05
N ALA A 228 -12.02 -17.22 3.73
CA ALA A 228 -12.17 -17.13 5.18
C ALA A 228 -13.58 -17.52 5.62
N THR A 229 -14.62 -17.01 4.95
CA THR A 229 -16.02 -17.40 5.21
C THR A 229 -16.23 -18.91 5.01
N LEU A 230 -15.70 -19.48 3.93
CA LEU A 230 -15.83 -20.91 3.63
C LEU A 230 -15.08 -21.79 4.63
N VAL A 231 -13.88 -21.39 5.06
CA VAL A 231 -13.10 -22.09 6.09
C VAL A 231 -13.83 -22.06 7.43
N VAL A 232 -14.36 -20.90 7.84
CA VAL A 232 -15.14 -20.78 9.08
C VAL A 232 -16.38 -21.66 9.01
N TRP A 233 -17.08 -21.69 7.87
CA TRP A 233 -18.26 -22.53 7.67
C TRP A 233 -17.95 -24.04 7.66
N LEU A 234 -16.76 -24.46 7.23
CA LEU A 234 -16.37 -25.87 7.22
C LEU A 234 -15.88 -26.39 8.58
N VAL A 235 -15.40 -25.49 9.44
CA VAL A 235 -14.82 -25.84 10.75
C VAL A 235 -15.87 -25.86 11.87
N ASN A 236 -17.00 -25.16 11.69
CA ASN A 236 -18.16 -25.17 12.58
C ASN A 236 -19.28 -26.06 12.02
#